data_AF-A0A1F8EFH5-F1
#
_entry.id   AF-A0A1F8EFH5-F1
#
_cell.length_a   1.000
_cell.length_b   1.000
_cell.length_c   1.000
_cell.angle_alpha   90.00
_cell.angle_beta   90.00
_cell.angle_gamma   90.00
#
_symmetry.space_group_name_H-M   'P 1'
#
loop_
_entity.id
_entity.type
_entity.pdbx_description
1 polymer ?
#
loop_
_entity_poly.entity_id
_entity_poly.type
_entity_poly.pdbx_seq_one_letter_code
_entity_poly.pdbx_strand_id
1 'polypeptide(L)' 'VEGLNLVKKHLRARKQGQKGQIVSKERAVSVSSVALVCKSCGKQTRVGYKIEGENKIRICKKCGLET' A
#
# COMPACT_ATOMS: atom_id res chain seq x y z
N VAL A 1 3.38 -0.49 0.93
CA VAL A 1 2.93 -1.88 0.73
C VAL A 1 4.10 -2.74 1.15
N GLU A 2 3.89 -3.63 2.11
CA GLU A 2 4.94 -4.47 2.67
C GLU A 2 5.45 -5.48 1.62
N GLY A 3 6.74 -5.80 1.65
CA GLY A 3 7.37 -6.81 0.78
C GLY A 3 7.57 -6.42 -0.69
N LEU A 4 7.12 -5.24 -1.13
CA LEU A 4 7.31 -4.74 -2.50
C LEU A 4 8.44 -3.71 -2.59
N ASN A 5 9.10 -3.67 -3.76
CA ASN A 5 10.23 -2.77 -4.05
C ASN A 5 11.33 -2.78 -2.97
N LEU A 6 11.81 -3.98 -2.61
CA LEU A 6 12.95 -4.14 -1.69
C LEU A 6 14.23 -3.62 -2.36
N VAL A 7 14.76 -2.52 -1.82
CA VAL A 7 16.03 -1.95 -2.26
C VAL A 7 17.10 -2.18 -1.20
N LYS A 8 18.30 -2.54 -1.66
CA LYS A 8 19.48 -2.63 -0.80
C LYS A 8 20.05 -1.24 -0.59
N LYS A 9 19.93 -0.71 0.64
CA LYS A 9 20.51 0.58 1.01
C LYS A 9 21.76 0.37 1.84
N HIS A 10 22.88 0.90 1.37
CA HIS A 10 24.12 0.97 2.13
C HIS A 10 24.00 2.08 3.18
N LEU A 11 23.97 1.71 4.46
CA LEU A 11 23.95 2.65 5.56
C LEU A 11 25.38 2.88 6.06
N ARG A 12 25.81 4.14 6.03
CA ARG A 12 27.06 4.57 6.66
C ARG A 12 26.93 4.46 8.18
N ALA A 13 28.01 4.06 8.83
CA ALA A 13 28.11 4.03 10.28
C ALA A 13 27.90 5.44 10.86
N ARG A 14 27.02 5.57 11.87
CA ARG A 14 26.71 6.87 12.51
C ARG A 14 27.50 7.12 13.80
N LYS A 15 28.11 6.08 14.39
CA LYS A 15 28.95 6.17 15.59
C LYS A 15 30.28 5.47 15.36
N GLN A 16 31.34 5.98 15.97
CA GLN A 16 32.66 5.36 15.95
C GLN A 16 32.57 3.95 16.54
N GLY A 17 32.99 2.94 15.79
CA GLY A 17 32.89 1.52 16.17
C GLY A 17 31.71 0.73 15.58
N GLN A 18 30.74 1.38 14.92
CA GLN A 18 29.68 0.65 14.19
C GLN A 18 30.15 0.31 12.78
N LYS A 19 29.91 -0.94 12.34
CA LYS A 19 30.13 -1.34 10.94
C LYS A 19 28.98 -0.81 10.07
N GLY A 20 29.30 -0.37 8.85
CA GLY A 20 28.28 -0.08 7.84
C GLY A 20 27.48 -1.35 7.53
N GLN A 21 26.16 -1.20 7.34
CA GLN A 21 25.26 -2.34 7.09
C GLN A 21 24.51 -2.13 5.78
N ILE A 22 24.25 -3.23 5.08
CA ILE A 22 23.34 -3.26 3.94
C ILE A 22 21.97 -3.61 4.49
N VAL A 23 21.02 -2.67 4.43
CA VAL A 23 19.66 -2.88 4.90
C VAL A 23 18.73 -3.02 3.69
N SER A 24 17.92 -4.06 3.68
CA SER A 24 16.79 -4.19 2.76
C SER A 24 15.65 -3.31 3.26
N LYS A 25 15.28 -2.28 2.49
CA LYS A 25 14.17 -1.39 2.82
C LYS A 25 13.18 -1.35 1.67
N GLU A 26 11.90 -1.30 2.00
CA GLU A 26 10.83 -1.14 1.01
C GLU A 26 10.84 0.29 0.47
N ARG A 27 10.67 0.42 -0.84
CA ARG A 27 10.54 1.71 -1.53
C ARG A 27 9.07 1.96 -1.87
N ALA A 28 8.72 3.25 -1.99
CA ALA A 28 7.39 3.64 -2.44
C ALA A 28 7.04 2.99 -3.80
N VAL A 29 5.77 2.68 -3.97
CA VAL A 29 5.18 2.18 -5.21
C VAL A 29 4.19 3.24 -5.71
N SER A 30 4.10 3.43 -7.03
CA SER A 30 3.13 4.36 -7.60
C SER A 30 1.70 3.90 -7.31
N VAL A 31 0.82 4.85 -6.97
CA VAL A 31 -0.62 4.58 -6.75
C VAL A 31 -1.30 4.03 -8.01
N SER A 32 -0.85 4.44 -9.20
CA SER A 32 -1.39 3.94 -10.47
C SER A 32 -1.11 2.45 -10.72
N SER A 33 -0.11 1.88 -10.04
CA SER A 33 0.31 0.48 -10.17
C SER A 33 -0.35 -0.44 -9.15
N VAL A 34 -1.24 0.08 -8.30
CA VAL A 34 -1.88 -0.67 -7.22
C VAL A 34 -3.40 -0.61 -7.37
N ALA A 35 -4.07 -1.75 -7.19
CA ALA A 35 -5.52 -1.85 -7.16
C ALA A 35 -5.99 -2.40 -5.80
N LEU A 36 -7.14 -1.91 -5.33
CA LEU A 36 -7.77 -2.43 -4.12
C LEU A 36 -8.49 -3.73 -4.43
N VAL A 37 -8.27 -4.73 -3.59
CA VAL A 37 -9.00 -6.00 -3.62
C VAL A 37 -10.23 -5.85 -2.74
N CYS A 38 -11.41 -6.05 -3.32
CA CYS A 38 -12.65 -6.02 -2.55
C CYS A 38 -12.78 -7.32 -1.74
N LYS A 39 -13.02 -7.20 -0.42
CA LYS A 39 -13.16 -8.36 0.47
C LYS A 39 -14.33 -9.26 0.10
N SER A 40 -15.43 -8.69 -0.41
CA SER A 40 -16.63 -9.45 -0.75
C SER A 40 -16.50 -10.27 -2.03
N CYS A 41 -15.79 -9.76 -3.04
CA CYS A 41 -15.68 -10.44 -4.35
C CYS A 41 -14.29 -10.99 -4.66
N GLY A 42 -13.28 -10.71 -3.83
CA GLY A 42 -11.89 -11.15 -4.01
C GLY A 42 -11.20 -10.60 -5.27
N LYS A 43 -11.88 -9.76 -6.06
CA LYS A 43 -11.36 -9.22 -7.32
C LYS A 43 -10.73 -7.85 -7.11
N GLN A 44 -9.77 -7.52 -7.96
CA GLN A 44 -9.23 -6.16 -8.08
C GLN A 44 -10.30 -5.23 -8.65
N THR A 45 -10.58 -4.12 -7.97
CA THR A 45 -11.69 -3.22 -8.31
C THR A 45 -11.33 -1.75 -8.15
N ARG A 46 -12.05 -0.89 -8.88
CA ARG A 46 -12.03 0.56 -8.66
C ARG A 46 -13.06 0.92 -7.59
N VAL A 47 -12.72 1.88 -6.75
CA VAL A 47 -13.58 2.38 -5.69
C VAL A 47 -14.55 3.44 -6.23
N GLY A 48 -15.79 3.38 -5.78
CA GLY A 48 -16.77 4.47 -5.85
C GLY A 48 -17.08 4.98 -4.45
N TYR A 49 -17.89 6.02 -4.35
CA TYR A 49 -18.33 6.57 -3.07
C TYR A 49 -19.85 6.59 -3.02
N LYS A 50 -20.40 6.21 -1.86
CA LYS A 50 -21.79 6.42 -1.50
C LYS A 50 -21.82 7.31 -0.26
N ILE A 51 -22.74 8.26 -0.24
CA ILE A 51 -22.94 9.15 0.91
C ILE A 51 -24.19 8.65 1.62
N GLU A 52 -24.04 8.21 2.87
CA GLU A 52 -25.16 7.86 3.74
C GLU A 52 -25.16 8.85 4.91
N GLY A 53 -26.04 9.85 4.83
CA GLY A 53 -26.07 10.97 5.77
C GLY A 53 -24.77 11.79 5.72
N GLU A 54 -24.09 11.90 6.86
CA GLU A 54 -22.81 12.61 6.98
C GLU A 54 -21.59 11.74 6.62
N ASN A 55 -21.77 10.43 6.45
CA ASN A 55 -20.67 9.49 6.26
C ASN A 55 -20.43 9.15 4.78
N LYS A 56 -19.17 9.30 4.33
CA LYS A 56 -18.71 8.88 3.00
C LYS A 56 -18.16 7.46 3.05
N ILE A 57 -18.92 6.51 2.51
CA ILE A 57 -18.55 5.10 2.48
C ILE A 57 -17.96 4.75 1.11
N ARG A 58 -16.92 3.92 1.12
CA ARG A 58 -16.28 3.39 -0.09
C ARG A 58 -17.05 2.17 -0.57
N ILE A 59 -17.52 2.21 -1.81
CA ILE A 59 -18.23 1.10 -2.45
C ILE A 59 -17.39 0.48 -3.56
N CYS A 60 -17.50 -0.84 -3.70
CA CYS A 60 -16.89 -1.56 -4.80
C CYS A 60 -17.71 -1.34 -6.06
N LYS A 61 -17.12 -0.78 -7.14
CA LYS A 61 -17.85 -0.58 -8.41
C LYS A 61 -18.27 -1.89 -9.10
N LYS A 62 -17.70 -3.04 -8.75
CA LYS A 62 -18.06 -4.32 -9.38
C LYS A 62 -19.24 -5.03 -8.70
N CYS A 63 -19.32 -4.98 -7.38
CA CYS A 63 -20.37 -5.71 -6.63
C CYS A 63 -21.32 -4.80 -5.85
N GLY A 64 -21.13 -3.48 -5.86
CA GLY A 64 -22.00 -2.51 -5.19
C GLY A 64 -21.93 -2.51 -3.66
N LEU A 65 -21.31 -3.55 -3.08
CA LEU A 65 -21.10 -3.72 -1.65
C LEU A 65 -19.96 -2.84 -1.14
N GLU A 66 -20.01 -2.53 0.15
CA GLU A 66 -19.02 -1.74 0.86
C GLU A 66 -17.64 -2.43 0.84
N THR A 67 -16.59 -1.62 0.62
CA THR A 67 -15.22 -2.09 0.35
C THR A 67 -14.28 -1.88 1.51
#